data_AF-A0A3M0GDP1-F1
#
_entry.id   AF-A0A3M0GDP1-F1
#
_cell.length_a   1.000
_cell.length_b   1.000
_cell.length_c   1.000
_cell.angle_alpha   90.00
_cell.angle_beta   90.00
_cell.angle_gamma   90.00
#
_symmetry.space_group_name_H-M   'P 1'
#
loop_
_entity.id
_entity.type
_entity.pdbx_description
1 polymer ?
#
loop_
_entity_poly.entity_id
_entity_poly.type
_entity_poly.pdbx_seq_one_letter_code
_entity_poly.pdbx_strand_id
1 'polypeptide(L)'
;MQVDNFSNEFFGIGIQNGKTPENLGVLWRSAQNLGASFIFTIGNRYAKQASDTHNAVKAMPYFHYNTFEDFYAHLPKGARIVGVEMDEKAEPLEDFNHPRRCVYLLGAEDHGLSNKAIEKSHHLVQFPSKMSLNVAVAGSIVLYDRGRNKPRQ
;
A
#
# COMPACT_ATOMS: atom_id res chain seq x y z
N MET A 1 -15.62 -4.21 18.24
CA MET A 1 -14.62 -5.14 18.78
C MET A 1 -13.56 -4.31 19.47
N GLN A 2 -13.22 -4.60 20.72
CA GLN A 2 -12.19 -3.86 21.44
C GLN A 2 -10.83 -4.18 20.81
N VAL A 3 -9.97 -3.17 20.63
CA VAL A 3 -8.63 -3.36 20.06
C VAL A 3 -7.78 -4.13 21.07
N ASP A 4 -7.38 -5.36 20.75
CA ASP A 4 -6.46 -6.13 21.57
C ASP A 4 -5.02 -5.73 21.26
N ASN A 5 -4.44 -4.89 22.12
CA ASN A 5 -3.06 -4.43 21.97
C ASN A 5 -2.00 -5.52 22.20
N PHE A 6 -2.37 -6.71 22.69
CA PHE A 6 -1.44 -7.84 22.91
C PHE A 6 -1.32 -8.77 21.70
N SER A 7 -2.28 -8.73 20.77
CA SER A 7 -2.28 -9.49 19.51
C SER A 7 -2.32 -8.62 18.25
N ASN A 8 -2.22 -7.29 18.42
CA ASN A 8 -2.60 -6.31 17.41
C ASN A 8 -1.81 -6.43 16.10
N GLU A 9 -2.56 -6.57 15.01
CA GLU A 9 -2.07 -6.48 13.64
C GLU A 9 -2.56 -5.16 13.04
N PHE A 10 -1.69 -4.50 12.27
CA PHE A 10 -2.11 -3.33 11.50
C PHE A 10 -1.41 -3.35 10.15
N PHE A 11 -2.07 -2.74 9.18
CA PHE A 11 -1.41 -2.45 7.93
C PHE A 11 -1.91 -1.17 7.31
N GLY A 12 -0.99 -0.46 6.66
CA GLY A 12 -1.31 0.66 5.80
C GLY A 12 -1.07 0.32 4.35
N ILE A 13 -1.67 1.08 3.44
CA ILE A 13 -1.34 1.03 2.02
C ILE A 13 -1.23 2.43 1.46
N GLY A 14 -0.24 2.64 0.60
CA GLY A 14 -0.02 3.93 0.01
C GLY A 14 0.75 3.87 -1.29
N ILE A 15 0.80 5.02 -1.94
CA ILE A 15 1.38 5.16 -3.28
C ILE A 15 2.42 6.27 -3.30
N GLN A 16 3.53 6.00 -3.98
CA GLN A 16 4.54 6.98 -4.30
C GLN A 16 4.24 7.62 -5.67
N ASN A 17 4.17 8.94 -5.72
CA ASN A 17 4.00 9.74 -6.96
C ASN A 17 2.74 9.39 -7.78
N GLY A 18 1.63 9.05 -7.12
CA GLY A 18 0.35 8.79 -7.80
C GLY A 18 -0.09 9.98 -8.67
N LYS A 19 -0.53 9.70 -9.90
CA LYS A 19 -0.86 10.74 -10.90
C LYS A 19 -2.35 11.06 -10.98
N THR A 20 -3.20 10.04 -11.07
CA THR A 20 -4.62 10.21 -11.35
C THR A 20 -5.47 10.04 -10.07
N PRO A 21 -6.36 11.01 -9.78
CA PRO A 21 -7.30 10.88 -8.66
C PRO A 21 -8.21 9.65 -8.76
N GLU A 22 -8.56 9.21 -9.98
CA GLU A 22 -9.42 8.05 -10.21
C GLU A 22 -8.81 6.76 -9.64
N ASN A 23 -7.51 6.52 -9.92
CA ASN A 23 -6.78 5.36 -9.40
C ASN A 23 -6.66 5.41 -7.88
N LEU A 24 -6.38 6.59 -7.34
CA LEU A 24 -6.32 6.82 -5.90
C LEU A 24 -7.66 6.49 -5.24
N GLY A 25 -8.78 6.96 -5.79
CA GLY A 25 -10.13 6.67 -5.30
C GLY A 25 -10.45 5.18 -5.25
N VAL A 26 -10.11 4.44 -6.31
CA VAL A 26 -10.29 2.98 -6.37
C VAL A 26 -9.43 2.28 -5.31
N LEU A 27 -8.16 2.66 -5.19
CA LEU A 27 -7.25 2.08 -4.19
C LEU A 27 -7.73 2.33 -2.76
N TRP A 28 -8.18 3.55 -2.45
CA TRP A 28 -8.75 3.89 -1.13
C TRP A 28 -10.01 3.12 -0.82
N ARG A 29 -10.88 2.93 -1.81
CA ARG A 29 -12.07 2.09 -1.66
C ARG A 29 -11.69 0.64 -1.36
N SER A 30 -10.73 0.07 -2.07
CA SER A 30 -10.23 -1.29 -1.79
C SER A 30 -9.60 -1.37 -0.40
N ALA A 31 -8.76 -0.41 -0.03
CA ALA A 31 -8.14 -0.32 1.29
C ALA A 31 -9.19 -0.31 2.42
N GLN A 32 -10.22 0.52 2.29
CA GLN A 32 -11.31 0.59 3.27
C GLN A 32 -12.08 -0.73 3.36
N ASN A 33 -12.46 -1.32 2.23
CA ASN A 33 -13.26 -2.55 2.21
C ASN A 33 -12.47 -3.80 2.63
N LEU A 34 -11.15 -3.79 2.50
CA LEU A 34 -10.26 -4.91 2.82
C LEU A 34 -9.54 -4.73 4.16
N GLY A 35 -9.93 -3.74 4.97
CA GLY A 35 -9.54 -3.62 6.38
C GLY A 35 -8.21 -2.92 6.63
N ALA A 36 -7.73 -2.07 5.71
CA ALA A 36 -6.56 -1.24 5.96
C ALA A 36 -6.80 -0.32 7.17
N SER A 37 -5.76 -0.16 8.00
CA SER A 37 -5.80 0.69 9.19
C SER A 37 -5.62 2.17 8.84
N PHE A 38 -4.88 2.45 7.77
CA PHE A 38 -4.67 3.81 7.26
C PHE A 38 -4.20 3.78 5.80
N ILE A 39 -4.29 4.94 5.16
CA ILE A 39 -3.83 5.17 3.80
C ILE A 39 -2.83 6.32 3.74
N PHE A 40 -1.94 6.32 2.75
CA PHE A 40 -0.98 7.40 2.60
C PHE A 40 -0.51 7.68 1.17
N THR A 41 -0.09 8.92 0.92
CA THR A 41 0.59 9.30 -0.34
C THR A 41 1.98 9.84 -0.06
N ILE A 42 2.88 9.65 -1.02
CA ILE A 42 4.22 10.24 -1.02
C ILE A 42 4.40 11.07 -2.29
N GLY A 43 4.85 12.32 -2.15
CA GLY A 43 5.08 13.25 -3.26
C GLY A 43 3.81 13.96 -3.70
N ASN A 44 3.04 13.36 -4.61
CA ASN A 44 1.81 13.97 -5.12
C ASN A 44 0.65 13.80 -4.14
N ARG A 45 0.02 14.91 -3.77
CA ARG A 45 -1.23 14.88 -2.98
C ARG A 45 -2.37 14.35 -3.82
N TYR A 46 -3.25 13.58 -3.17
CA TYR A 46 -4.58 13.33 -3.71
C TYR A 46 -5.35 14.65 -3.80
N ALA A 47 -5.66 15.08 -5.03
CA ALA A 47 -6.57 16.18 -5.28
C ALA A 47 -8.01 15.64 -5.25
N LYS A 48 -8.85 16.18 -4.35
CA LYS A 48 -10.29 15.85 -4.31
C LYS A 48 -10.91 16.10 -5.68
N GLN A 49 -11.59 15.12 -6.26
CA GLN A 49 -12.45 15.33 -7.42
C GLN A 49 -13.83 15.80 -6.97
N ALA A 50 -14.43 16.71 -7.74
CA ALA A 50 -15.80 17.19 -7.50
C ALA A 50 -16.85 16.07 -7.64
N SER A 51 -16.52 14.97 -8.31
CA SER A 51 -17.31 13.75 -8.45
C SER A 51 -17.02 12.69 -7.38
N ASP A 52 -16.18 12.98 -6.36
CA ASP A 52 -15.94 12.09 -5.23
C ASP A 52 -17.16 12.05 -4.30
N THR A 53 -18.20 11.33 -4.73
CA THR A 53 -19.42 11.08 -3.97
C THR A 53 -19.19 10.20 -2.74
N HIS A 54 -17.96 9.68 -2.52
CA HIS A 54 -17.66 8.74 -1.45
C HIS A 54 -16.50 9.20 -0.55
N ASN A 55 -16.87 9.49 0.70
CA ASN A 55 -16.10 9.96 1.86
C ASN A 55 -14.93 9.05 2.31
N ALA A 56 -14.28 8.25 1.46
CA ALA A 56 -13.23 7.30 1.88
C ALA A 56 -12.09 7.98 2.66
N VAL A 57 -11.61 9.14 2.17
CA VAL A 57 -10.58 9.96 2.85
C VAL A 57 -11.09 10.58 4.16
N LYS A 58 -12.42 10.69 4.36
CA LYS A 58 -12.98 11.15 5.64
C LYS A 58 -13.22 9.99 6.64
N ALA A 59 -13.30 8.76 6.15
CA ALA A 59 -13.66 7.59 6.97
C ALA A 59 -12.44 6.83 7.51
N MET A 60 -11.25 7.04 6.94
CA MET A 60 -10.02 6.34 7.30
C MET A 60 -8.87 7.35 7.46
N PRO A 61 -7.93 7.15 8.42
CA PRO A 61 -6.77 8.01 8.56
C PRO A 61 -5.97 8.10 7.25
N TYR A 62 -5.75 9.33 6.80
CA TYR A 62 -5.00 9.64 5.59
C TYR A 62 -3.77 10.47 5.93
N PHE A 63 -2.60 9.94 5.59
CA PHE A 63 -1.32 10.60 5.77
C PHE A 63 -0.76 11.05 4.43
N HIS A 64 -0.03 12.16 4.44
CA HIS A 64 0.65 12.64 3.25
C HIS A 64 2.06 13.04 3.61
N TYR A 65 3.01 12.52 2.84
CA TYR A 65 4.43 12.78 2.99
C TYR A 65 4.93 13.49 1.73
N ASN A 66 5.77 14.51 1.92
CA ASN A 66 6.28 15.28 0.77
C ASN A 66 7.33 14.47 -0.01
N THR A 67 8.09 13.61 0.69
CA THR A 67 9.19 12.82 0.12
C THR A 67 9.21 11.41 0.69
N PHE A 68 9.93 10.49 0.02
CA PHE A 68 10.09 9.13 0.54
C PHE A 68 10.90 9.12 1.84
N GLU A 69 11.88 10.00 1.97
CA GLU A 69 12.69 10.17 3.18
C GLU A 69 11.84 10.61 4.37
N ASP A 70 10.90 11.52 4.16
CA ASP A 70 9.93 11.97 5.16
C ASP A 70 9.00 10.82 5.60
N PHE A 71 8.47 10.06 4.64
CA PHE A 71 7.72 8.83 4.93
C PHE A 71 8.54 7.83 5.75
N TYR A 72 9.79 7.57 5.33
CA TYR A 72 10.65 6.58 5.96
C TYR A 72 11.02 6.98 7.40
N ALA A 73 11.26 8.28 7.64
CA ALA A 73 11.54 8.80 8.98
C ALA A 73 10.36 8.64 9.94
N HIS A 74 9.12 8.72 9.42
CA HIS A 74 7.87 8.62 10.18
C HIS A 74 7.23 7.23 10.16
N LEU A 75 7.91 6.23 9.59
CA LEU A 75 7.41 4.85 9.58
C LEU A 75 7.15 4.37 11.02
N PRO A 76 5.96 3.82 11.32
CA PRO A 76 5.67 3.28 12.64
C PRO A 76 6.73 2.26 13.07
N LYS A 77 7.21 2.37 14.32
CA LYS A 77 8.25 1.47 14.82
C LYS A 77 7.77 0.02 14.78
N GLY A 78 8.58 -0.85 14.19
CA GLY A 78 8.27 -2.26 14.01
C GLY A 78 7.37 -2.59 12.81
N ALA A 79 6.94 -1.59 12.02
CA ALA A 79 6.30 -1.85 10.73
C ALA A 79 7.34 -2.20 9.66
N ARG A 80 7.04 -3.20 8.84
CA ARG A 80 7.84 -3.56 7.66
C ARG A 80 7.28 -2.87 6.42
N ILE A 81 8.16 -2.43 5.53
CA ILE A 81 7.77 -1.92 4.21
C ILE A 81 7.71 -3.11 3.26
N VAL A 82 6.56 -3.32 2.63
CA VAL A 82 6.36 -4.31 1.56
C VAL A 82 6.15 -3.53 0.27
N GLY A 83 7.16 -3.48 -0.59
CA GLY A 83 7.05 -2.86 -1.90
C GLY A 83 6.34 -3.78 -2.89
N VAL A 84 5.42 -3.23 -3.67
CA VAL A 84 4.72 -3.96 -4.74
C VAL A 84 5.31 -3.52 -6.06
N GLU A 85 6.20 -4.33 -6.62
CA GLU A 85 6.98 -3.99 -7.81
C GLU A 85 7.40 -5.24 -8.58
N MET A 86 7.44 -5.14 -9.90
CA MET A 86 7.98 -6.20 -10.77
C MET A 86 9.51 -6.11 -10.76
N ASP A 87 10.15 -6.89 -9.88
CA ASP A 87 11.60 -6.95 -9.73
C ASP A 87 12.05 -8.42 -9.66
N GLU A 88 13.25 -8.74 -10.15
CA GLU A 88 13.80 -10.10 -10.10
C GLU A 88 13.96 -10.62 -8.67
N LYS A 89 14.10 -9.73 -7.69
CA LYS A 89 14.21 -10.04 -6.26
C LYS A 89 12.86 -10.14 -5.56
N ALA A 90 11.76 -9.85 -6.26
CA ALA A 90 10.43 -9.86 -5.67
C ALA A 90 9.90 -11.29 -5.52
N GLU A 91 9.42 -11.60 -4.32
CA GLU A 91 8.80 -12.88 -4.00
C GLU A 91 7.41 -12.98 -4.65
N PRO A 92 7.02 -14.16 -5.15
CA PRO A 92 5.66 -14.40 -5.61
C PRO A 92 4.63 -14.15 -4.48
N LEU A 93 3.63 -13.32 -4.77
CA LEU A 93 2.59 -12.95 -3.80
C LEU A 93 1.84 -14.18 -3.29
N GLU A 94 1.69 -15.22 -4.13
CA GLU A 94 1.03 -16.47 -3.78
C GLU A 94 1.69 -17.15 -2.58
N ASP A 95 3.02 -17.13 -2.54
CA ASP A 95 3.83 -17.78 -1.50
C ASP A 95 4.18 -16.83 -0.34
N PHE A 96 4.05 -15.52 -0.57
CA PHE A 96 4.42 -14.50 0.41
C PHE A 96 3.54 -14.54 1.68
N ASN A 97 4.17 -14.73 2.83
CA ASN A 97 3.51 -14.57 4.12
C ASN A 97 3.53 -13.09 4.52
N HIS A 98 2.36 -12.49 4.75
CA HIS A 98 2.30 -11.06 5.06
C HIS A 98 2.73 -10.78 6.50
N PRO A 99 3.58 -9.76 6.75
CA PRO A 99 3.92 -9.38 8.12
C PRO A 99 2.68 -8.91 8.89
N ARG A 100 2.64 -9.21 10.19
CA ARG A 100 1.58 -8.72 11.10
C ARG A 100 1.43 -7.20 11.09
N ARG A 101 2.57 -6.50 11.00
CA ARG A 101 2.66 -5.04 11.01
C ARG A 101 3.44 -4.56 9.79
N CYS A 102 2.75 -4.03 8.80
CA CYS A 102 3.41 -3.56 7.59
C CYS A 102 2.74 -2.37 6.94
N VAL A 103 3.43 -1.78 5.99
CA VAL A 103 2.86 -0.84 5.03
C VAL A 103 3.15 -1.37 3.63
N TYR A 104 2.12 -1.43 2.79
CA TYR A 104 2.27 -1.73 1.38
C TYR A 104 2.56 -0.43 0.63
N LEU A 105 3.63 -0.42 -0.14
CA LEU A 105 4.07 0.73 -0.91
C LEU A 105 3.97 0.40 -2.40
N LEU A 106 3.15 1.17 -3.10
CA LEU A 106 2.90 1.05 -4.53
C LEU A 106 3.64 2.15 -5.30
N GLY A 107 4.15 1.79 -6.49
CA GLY A 107 4.77 2.72 -7.43
C GLY A 107 3.77 3.47 -8.30
N ALA A 108 4.25 4.51 -9.00
CA ALA A 108 3.46 5.19 -10.02
C ALA A 108 3.40 4.36 -11.31
N GLU A 109 2.33 4.49 -12.11
CA GLU A 109 2.11 3.66 -13.30
C GLU A 109 3.23 3.75 -14.35
N ASP A 110 3.88 4.90 -14.48
CA ASP A 110 4.90 5.14 -15.52
C ASP A 110 6.34 4.78 -15.09
N HIS A 111 6.61 4.79 -13.78
CA HIS A 111 7.98 4.72 -13.25
C HIS A 111 8.15 3.69 -12.12
N GLY A 112 7.07 3.06 -11.68
CA GLY A 112 7.09 2.14 -10.55
C GLY A 112 7.53 2.83 -9.26
N LEU A 113 8.11 2.03 -8.37
CA LEU A 113 8.79 2.47 -7.17
C LEU A 113 10.14 3.09 -7.52
N SER A 114 10.52 4.14 -6.79
CA SER A 114 11.89 4.65 -6.88
C SER A 114 12.91 3.61 -6.39
N ASN A 115 14.12 3.59 -6.94
CA ASN A 115 15.20 2.70 -6.48
C ASN A 115 15.41 2.78 -4.95
N LYS A 116 15.31 3.98 -4.37
CA LYS A 116 15.37 4.18 -2.91
C LYS A 116 14.27 3.42 -2.17
N ALA A 117 13.05 3.46 -2.70
CA ALA A 117 11.92 2.73 -2.11
C ALA A 117 12.10 1.22 -2.23
N ILE A 118 12.64 0.73 -3.36
CA ILE A 118 12.97 -0.68 -3.58
C ILE A 118 14.04 -1.12 -2.56
N GLU A 119 15.16 -0.41 -2.47
CA GLU A 119 16.27 -0.72 -1.56
C GLU A 119 15.90 -0.68 -0.08
N LYS A 120 14.97 0.21 0.30
CA LYS A 120 14.51 0.36 1.70
C LYS A 120 13.31 -0.52 2.03
N SER A 121 12.71 -1.17 1.03
CA SER A 121 11.66 -2.15 1.27
C SER A 121 12.24 -3.39 1.94
N HIS A 122 11.56 -3.88 2.98
CA HIS A 122 11.99 -5.08 3.69
C HIS A 122 11.63 -6.34 2.90
N HIS A 123 10.56 -6.24 2.13
CA HIS A 123 10.10 -7.28 1.20
C HIS A 123 9.67 -6.59 -0.10
N LEU A 124 9.88 -7.29 -1.20
CA LEU A 124 9.33 -6.95 -2.50
C LEU A 124 8.44 -8.10 -2.92
N VAL A 125 7.24 -7.78 -3.38
CA VAL A 125 6.27 -8.78 -3.83
C VAL A 125 5.79 -8.45 -5.23
N GLN A 126 5.57 -9.51 -6.00
CA GLN A 126 5.00 -9.43 -7.34
C GLN A 126 4.01 -10.57 -7.55
N PHE A 127 3.17 -10.47 -8.55
CA PHE A 127 2.28 -11.55 -8.97
C PHE A 127 2.38 -11.73 -10.49
N PRO A 128 2.08 -12.92 -11.03
CA PRO A 128 2.24 -13.21 -12.45
C PRO A 128 1.37 -12.29 -13.33
N SER A 129 2.03 -11.46 -14.15
CA SER A 129 1.38 -10.68 -15.20
C SER A 129 2.31 -10.52 -16.40
N LYS A 130 1.73 -10.42 -17.61
CA LYS A 130 2.51 -10.19 -18.85
C LYS A 130 3.02 -8.75 -18.96
N MET A 131 2.29 -7.80 -18.38
CA MET A 131 2.58 -6.38 -18.36
C MET A 131 2.26 -5.83 -16.97
N SER A 132 2.76 -4.64 -16.64
CA SER A 132 2.38 -3.96 -15.41
C SER A 132 0.87 -3.73 -15.37
N LEU A 133 0.26 -4.04 -14.23
CA LEU A 133 -1.15 -3.72 -14.00
C LEU A 133 -1.30 -2.27 -13.57
N ASN A 134 -2.51 -1.75 -13.73
CA ASN A 134 -2.93 -0.52 -13.07
C ASN A 134 -2.65 -0.61 -11.56
N VAL A 135 -2.13 0.47 -10.98
CA VAL A 135 -1.68 0.50 -9.58
C VAL A 135 -2.79 0.21 -8.57
N ALA A 136 -4.01 0.66 -8.83
CA ALA A 136 -5.15 0.42 -7.95
C ALA A 136 -5.56 -1.06 -7.98
N VAL A 137 -5.47 -1.69 -9.16
CA VAL A 137 -5.70 -3.13 -9.32
C VAL A 137 -4.62 -3.93 -8.60
N ALA A 138 -3.35 -3.60 -8.79
CA ALA A 138 -2.24 -4.26 -8.09
C ALA A 138 -2.38 -4.16 -6.56
N GLY A 139 -2.69 -2.97 -6.04
CA GLY A 139 -2.99 -2.77 -4.63
C GLY A 139 -4.17 -3.61 -4.15
N SER A 140 -5.25 -3.69 -4.94
CA SER A 140 -6.44 -4.49 -4.60
C SER A 140 -6.12 -5.99 -4.53
N ILE A 141 -5.28 -6.51 -5.41
CA ILE A 141 -4.83 -7.91 -5.42
C ILE A 141 -4.02 -8.21 -4.15
N VAL A 142 -3.06 -7.36 -3.80
CA VAL A 142 -2.23 -7.52 -2.59
C VAL A 142 -3.08 -7.50 -1.33
N LEU A 143 -4.03 -6.58 -1.24
CA LEU A 143 -4.95 -6.49 -0.12
C LEU A 143 -5.87 -7.71 -0.01
N TYR A 144 -6.36 -8.20 -1.15
CA TYR A 144 -7.14 -9.43 -1.20
C TYR A 144 -6.32 -10.63 -0.73
N ASP A 145 -5.07 -10.78 -1.20
CA ASP A 145 -4.18 -11.85 -0.77
C ASP A 145 -3.88 -11.78 0.73
N ARG A 146 -3.64 -10.58 1.27
CA ARG A 146 -3.47 -10.38 2.71
C ARG A 146 -4.68 -10.88 3.52
N GLY A 147 -5.90 -10.69 3.00
CA GLY A 147 -7.14 -11.13 3.62
C GLY A 147 -7.37 -12.64 3.60
N ARG A 148 -6.56 -13.40 2.83
CA ARG A 148 -6.61 -14.86 2.81
C ARG A 148 -6.05 -15.44 4.11
N ASN A 149 -6.47 -16.66 4.44
CA ASN A 149 -5.99 -17.39 5.61
C ASN A 149 -4.58 -17.97 5.37
N LYS A 150 -3.59 -17.08 5.23
CA LYS A 150 -2.16 -17.41 5.11
C LYS A 150 -1.47 -17.18 6.46
N PRO A 151 -0.42 -17.96 6.79
CA PRO A 151 0.43 -17.65 7.93
C PRO A 151 0.93 -16.21 7.87
N ARG A 152 1.01 -15.57 9.04
CA ARG A 152 1.60 -14.23 9.20
C ARG A 152 3.07 -14.38 9.59
N GLN A 153 3.94 -13.49 9.10
CA GLN A 153 5.31 -13.34 9.61
C GLN A 153 5.31 -12.60 10.96
#